data_AF-A0A7X7J3A2-F1
#
_entry.id   AF-A0A7X7J3A2-F1
#
_cell.length_a   1.000
_cell.length_b   1.000
_cell.length_c   1.000
_cell.angle_alpha   90.00
_cell.angle_beta   90.00
_cell.angle_gamma   90.00
#
_symmetry.space_group_name_H-M   'P 1'
#
loop_
_entity.id
_entity.type
_entity.pdbx_description
1 polymer ?
#
loop_
_entity_poly.entity_id
_entity_poly.type
_entity_poly.pdbx_seq_one_letter_code
_entity_poly.pdbx_strand_id
1 'polypeptide(L)' 'MEQLTAICYEDLERQICVGYKDLTENDFWVRGHMPGMPLMPGVVMCEAAAQVAAYYSRKAKLMDTEMVGYG' A
#
# COMPACT_ATOMS: atom_id res chain seq x y z
N MET A 1 -3.18 7.58 -5.43
CA MET A 1 -1.86 8.09 -4.99
C MET A 1 -1.02 6.88 -4.60
N GLU A 2 0.22 6.76 -5.09
CA GLU A 2 1.02 5.55 -4.87
C GLU A 2 1.53 5.46 -3.42
N GLN A 3 1.06 4.45 -2.68
CA GLN A 3 1.47 4.17 -1.30
C GLN A 3 2.20 2.83 -1.15
N LEU A 4 2.62 2.25 -2.27
CA LEU A 4 3.38 1.01 -2.33
C LEU A 4 4.60 1.22 -3.22
N THR A 5 5.81 0.90 -2.73
CA THR A 5 7.04 0.96 -3.53
C THR A 5 7.24 -0.35 -4.29
N ALA A 6 7.12 -1.48 -3.60
CA ALA A 6 7.25 -2.80 -4.22
C ALA A 6 6.62 -3.90 -3.37
N ILE A 7 6.34 -5.02 -4.02
CA ILE A 7 6.08 -6.32 -3.37
C ILE A 7 7.44 -7.01 -3.22
N CYS A 8 7.78 -7.40 -1.99
CA CYS A 8 9.06 -8.05 -1.69
C CYS A 8 8.92 -9.56 -1.44
N TYR A 9 7.71 -10.06 -1.21
CA TYR A 9 7.46 -11.49 -1.01
C TYR A 9 6.00 -11.85 -1.32
N GLU A 10 5.81 -13.02 -1.95
CA GLU A 10 4.50 -13.64 -2.15
C GLU A 10 4.57 -15.16 -1.92
N ASP A 11 3.53 -15.71 -1.27
CA ASP A 11 3.29 -17.14 -1.09
C ASP A 11 1.81 -17.43 -1.35
N LEU A 12 1.53 -18.03 -2.50
CA LEU A 12 0.16 -18.32 -2.94
C LEU A 12 -0.48 -19.47 -2.16
N GLU A 13 0.30 -20.42 -1.65
CA GLU A 13 -0.22 -21.56 -0.89
C GLU A 13 -0.66 -21.12 0.50
N ARG A 14 0.15 -20.28 1.16
CA ARG A 14 -0.13 -19.76 2.50
C ARG A 14 -0.94 -18.46 2.51
N GLN A 15 -1.23 -17.91 1.33
CA GLN A 15 -1.94 -16.66 1.14
C GLN A 15 -1.26 -15.45 1.81
N ILE A 16 0.06 -15.35 1.65
CA ILE A 16 0.87 -14.28 2.21
C ILE A 16 1.37 -13.37 1.09
N CYS A 17 1.21 -12.06 1.28
CA CYS A 17 1.79 -11.04 0.42
C CYS A 17 2.40 -9.95 1.31
N VAL A 18 3.64 -9.58 1.01
CA VAL A 18 4.35 -8.53 1.74
C VAL A 18 4.83 -7.48 0.75
N GLY A 19 4.43 -6.25 1.00
CA GLY A 19 4.92 -5.06 0.31
C GLY A 19 5.49 -4.05 1.28
N TYR A 20 6.22 -3.09 0.75
CA TYR A 20 6.78 -2.00 1.53
C TYR A 20 6.66 -0.66 0.80
N LYS A 21 6.73 0.42 1.57
CA LYS A 21 6.79 1.79 1.09
C LYS A 21 8.03 2.46 1.67
N ASP A 22 8.91 2.91 0.79
CA ASP A 22 9.99 3.81 1.18
C ASP A 22 9.40 5.21 1.38
N LEU A 23 9.62 5.76 2.58
CA LEU A 23 9.20 7.11 2.94
C LEU A 23 10.35 8.09 2.74
N THR A 24 10.00 9.32 2.38
CA THR A 24 10.92 10.43 2.15
C THR A 24 10.37 11.70 2.78
N GLU A 25 11.24 12.69 2.99
CA GLU A 25 10.82 14.01 3.46
C GLU A 25 9.92 14.76 2.44
N ASN A 26 9.85 14.27 1.19
CA ASN A 26 9.05 14.85 0.12
C ASN A 26 7.65 14.23 0.02
N ASP A 27 7.31 13.25 0.85
CA ASP A 27 5.96 12.69 0.84
C ASP A 27 4.91 13.76 1.12
N PHE A 28 3.78 13.71 0.40
CA PHE A 28 2.80 14.79 0.34
C PHE A 28 2.25 15.21 1.73
N TRP A 29 2.23 14.28 2.68
CA TRP A 29 1.72 14.46 4.04
C TRP A 29 2.75 15.10 4.97
N VAL A 30 4.06 15.05 4.68
CA VAL A 30 5.13 15.54 5.56
C VAL A 30 4.95 17.03 5.90
N ARG A 31 4.55 17.84 4.92
CA ARG A 31 4.34 19.29 5.10
C ARG A 31 3.07 19.66 5.89
N GLY A 32 2.12 18.74 6.04
CA GLY A 32 0.76 19.06 6.49
C GLY A 32 0.22 18.20 7.63
N HIS A 33 0.77 17.00 7.84
CA HIS A 33 0.33 16.09 8.90
C HIS A 33 1.35 16.12 10.05
N MET A 34 1.00 16.89 11.08
CA MET A 34 1.84 17.27 12.22
C MET A 34 3.08 18.11 11.84
N PRO A 35 2.90 19.41 11.50
CA PRO A 35 4.02 20.29 11.15
C PRO A 35 5.09 20.37 12.24
N GLY A 36 6.37 20.24 11.85
CA GLY A 36 7.51 20.20 12.76
C GLY A 36 7.73 18.85 13.46
N MET A 37 6.81 17.89 13.30
CA MET A 37 6.90 16.53 13.80
C MET A 37 6.22 15.57 12.81
N PRO A 38 6.78 15.36 11.62
CA PRO A 38 6.11 14.59 10.56
C PRO A 38 5.73 13.20 11.06
N LEU A 39 4.44 12.90 10.97
CA LEU A 39 3.89 11.60 11.31
C LEU A 39 3.09 11.09 10.13
N MET A 40 3.36 9.88 9.65
CA MET A 40 2.57 9.31 8.55
C MET A 40 1.11 9.15 9.02
N PRO A 41 0.10 9.67 8.26
CA PRO A 41 -1.29 9.48 8.64
C PRO A 41 -1.66 8.00 8.59
N GLY A 42 -2.37 7.50 9.61
CA GLY A 42 -2.80 6.10 9.67
C GLY A 42 -3.63 5.67 8.46
N VAL A 43 -4.42 6.60 7.88
CA VAL A 43 -5.22 6.34 6.68
C VAL A 43 -4.33 6.03 5.47
N VAL A 44 -3.14 6.65 5.39
CA VAL A 44 -2.17 6.40 4.30
C VAL A 44 -1.52 5.04 4.49
N MET A 45 -1.31 4.60 5.74
CA MET A 45 -0.84 3.24 6.02
C MET A 45 -1.90 2.19 5.64
N CYS A 46 -3.18 2.47 5.92
CA CYS A 46 -4.28 1.61 5.48
C CYS A 46 -4.36 1.53 3.95
N GLU A 47 -4.15 2.64 3.25
CA GLU A 47 -4.11 2.67 1.79
C GLU A 47 -2.94 1.84 1.23
N ALA A 48 -1.74 1.93 1.83
CA ALA A 48 -0.61 1.06 1.46
C ALA A 48 -0.97 -0.43 1.58
N ALA A 49 -1.59 -0.83 2.70
CA ALA A 49 -2.05 -2.20 2.91
C ALA A 49 -3.14 -2.61 1.89
N ALA A 50 -4.04 -1.69 1.56
CA ALA A 50 -5.09 -1.91 0.57
C ALA A 50 -4.50 -2.13 -0.83
N GLN A 51 -3.47 -1.38 -1.22
CA GLN A 51 -2.74 -1.57 -2.47
C GLN A 51 -1.99 -2.91 -2.53
N VAL A 52 -1.44 -3.41 -1.41
CA VAL A 52 -0.88 -4.77 -1.33
C VAL A 52 -1.97 -5.82 -1.55
N ALA A 53 -3.13 -5.65 -0.90
CA ALA A 53 -4.28 -6.55 -1.08
C ALA A 53 -4.84 -6.52 -2.51
N ALA A 54 -4.83 -5.34 -3.16
CA ALA A 54 -5.17 -5.15 -4.57
C ALA A 54 -4.38 -6.06 -5.49
N TYR A 55 -3.05 -5.93 -5.35
CA TYR A 55 -2.07 -6.65 -6.12
C TYR A 55 -2.29 -8.15 -5.95
N TYR A 56 -2.37 -8.60 -4.69
CA TYR A 56 -2.51 -10.02 -4.38
C TYR A 56 -3.83 -10.59 -4.90
N SER A 57 -4.94 -9.88 -4.71
CA SER A 57 -6.27 -10.32 -5.16
C SER A 57 -6.32 -10.53 -6.67
N ARG A 58 -5.69 -9.62 -7.43
CA ARG A 58 -5.59 -9.74 -8.89
C ARG A 58 -4.65 -10.88 -9.30
N LYS A 59 -3.48 -10.97 -8.67
CA LYS A 59 -2.46 -12.00 -8.93
C LYS A 59 -2.98 -13.42 -8.67
N ALA A 60 -3.67 -13.62 -7.55
CA ALA A 60 -4.26 -14.89 -7.14
C ALA A 60 -5.67 -15.14 -7.71
N LYS A 61 -6.19 -14.22 -8.55
CA LYS A 61 -7.52 -14.32 -9.18
C LYS A 61 -8.65 -14.59 -8.17
N LEU A 62 -8.60 -13.89 -7.02
CA LEU A 62 -9.56 -14.09 -5.93
C LEU A 62 -10.94 -13.49 -6.21
N MET A 63 -11.06 -12.67 -7.26
CA MET A 63 -12.29 -11.99 -7.65
C MET A 63 -12.46 -12.04 -9.17
N ASP A 64 -13.70 -12.19 -9.62
CA ASP A 64 -14.09 -12.09 -11.03
C ASP A 64 -14.34 -10.63 -11.40
N THR A 65 -13.27 -9.83 -11.36
CA THR A 65 -13.28 -8.41 -11.74
C THR A 65 -12.04 -8.07 -12.54
N GLU A 66 -12.19 -7.23 -13.56
CA GLU A 66 -11.07 -6.78 -14.39
C GLU A 66 -10.10 -5.86 -13.63
N MET A 67 -10.62 -5.12 -12.65
CA MET A 67 -9.86 -4.13 -11.89
C MET A 67 -10.30 -4.09 -10.43
N VAL A 68 -9.33 -3.95 -9.53
CA VAL A 68 -9.56 -3.68 -8.11
C VAL A 68 -8.87 -2.36 -7.82
N GLY A 69 -9.66 -1.31 -7.59
CA GLY A 69 -9.18 0.06 -7.42
C GLY A 69 -8.96 0.42 -5.97
N TYR A 70 -7.95 1.25 -5.71
CA TYR A 70 -7.60 1.82 -4.41
C TYR A 70 -7.13 3.27 -4.63
N GLY A 71 -7.24 4.13 -3.61
CA GLY A 71 -7.25 5.61 -3.73
C GLY A 71 -6.00 6.29 -3.21
#